data_AF-A0A2T5JTW2-F1
#
_entry.id   AF-A0A2T5JTW2-F1
#
_cell.length_a   1.000
_cell.length_b   1.000
_cell.length_c   1.000
_cell.angle_alpha   90.00
_cell.angle_beta   90.00
_cell.angle_gamma   90.00
#
_symmetry.space_group_name_H-M   'P 1'
#
loop_
_entity.id
_entity.type
_entity.pdbx_description
1 polymer ?
#
loop_
_entity_poly.entity_id
_entity_poly.type
_entity_poly.pdbx_seq_one_letter_code
_entity_poly.pdbx_strand_id
1 'polypeptide(L)'
;MKWQFVPGALFALCWGFPSYGEDYAALRQKMVAEVIAASGSAPPSSAVTAAMGTVERHRFVPSWLALFGYRNQPLPIGYGQTISQPIVVALMTDLLRVKGGDKILEIGTGSGYQAAVLAEIAKSVYSIEIIEPLGQQATERLQSLGYHNVQIRLGDGYYGWPEAAPFDGIIVTAAASHVPPPLLKQLKPGGRMVIPLGASFMTQYLMLVEKKPDGSVSSRQIEPVRFVPLTGGH
;
A
#
# COMPACT_ATOMS: atom_id res chain seq x y z
N MET A 1 -46.24 -41.54 54.28
CA MET A 1 -46.53 -41.21 52.86
C MET A 1 -45.59 -40.09 52.44
N LYS A 2 -45.06 -40.18 51.21
CA LYS A 2 -44.05 -39.35 50.52
C LYS A 2 -44.24 -37.83 50.76
N TRP A 3 -43.24 -36.95 50.66
CA TRP A 3 -42.38 -36.67 49.50
C TRP A 3 -41.11 -35.90 49.87
N GLN A 4 -39.96 -36.32 49.30
CA GLN A 4 -38.72 -35.54 49.23
C GLN A 4 -38.84 -34.51 48.11
N PHE A 5 -38.48 -33.25 48.38
CA PHE A 5 -38.27 -32.22 47.38
C PHE A 5 -36.80 -32.24 46.94
N VAL A 6 -36.56 -32.46 45.65
CA VAL A 6 -35.25 -32.28 45.00
C VAL A 6 -35.30 -30.95 44.24
N PRO A 7 -34.41 -29.97 44.49
CA PRO A 7 -34.34 -28.76 43.69
C PRO A 7 -33.75 -29.09 42.32
N GLY A 8 -34.49 -28.75 41.26
CA GLY A 8 -34.07 -28.94 39.88
C GLY A 8 -32.86 -28.07 39.52
N ALA A 9 -31.87 -28.71 38.90
CA ALA A 9 -30.75 -28.02 38.27
C ALA A 9 -31.24 -27.27 37.03
N LEU A 10 -31.16 -25.93 37.04
CA LEU A 10 -31.27 -25.13 35.83
C LEU A 10 -30.00 -25.36 35.00
N PHE A 11 -30.10 -26.20 33.97
CA PHE A 11 -29.15 -26.19 32.86
C PHE A 11 -29.38 -24.91 32.06
N ALA A 12 -28.56 -23.88 32.32
CA ALA A 12 -28.43 -22.76 31.40
C ALA A 12 -27.73 -23.27 30.13
N LEU A 13 -28.50 -23.59 29.09
CA LEU A 13 -27.96 -23.71 27.74
C LEU A 13 -27.47 -22.32 27.33
N CYS A 14 -26.16 -22.08 27.42
CA CYS A 14 -25.51 -20.98 26.73
C CYS A 14 -25.67 -21.22 25.23
N TRP A 15 -26.68 -20.60 24.62
CA TRP A 15 -26.73 -20.45 23.18
C TRP A 15 -25.61 -19.48 22.81
N GLY A 16 -24.48 -20.03 22.36
CA GLY A 16 -23.46 -19.23 21.69
C GLY A 16 -24.09 -18.62 20.45
N PHE A 17 -24.36 -17.32 20.49
CA PHE A 17 -24.62 -16.58 19.26
C PHE A 17 -23.37 -16.69 18.40
N PRO A 18 -23.44 -17.20 17.16
CA PRO A 18 -22.31 -17.10 16.26
C PRO A 18 -21.99 -15.62 16.11
N SER A 19 -20.79 -15.20 16.52
CA SER A 19 -20.28 -13.90 16.14
C SER A 19 -20.20 -13.93 14.61
N TYR A 20 -21.10 -13.22 13.93
CA TYR A 20 -20.97 -12.88 12.52
C TYR A 20 -19.82 -11.87 12.36
N GLY A 21 -18.61 -12.29 12.73
CA GLY A 21 -17.38 -11.62 12.38
C GLY A 21 -16.99 -12.13 11.00
N GLU A 22 -17.05 -11.27 9.99
CA GLU A 22 -16.58 -11.58 8.65
C GLU A 22 -15.11 -11.99 8.69
N ASP A 23 -14.78 -13.11 8.03
CA ASP A 23 -13.42 -13.63 8.02
C ASP A 23 -12.56 -12.81 7.04
N TYR A 24 -12.02 -11.69 7.54
CA TYR A 24 -11.08 -10.86 6.80
C TYR A 24 -9.82 -11.61 6.36
N ALA A 25 -9.44 -12.70 7.03
CA ALA A 25 -8.31 -13.51 6.60
C ALA A 25 -8.67 -14.27 5.31
N ALA A 26 -9.84 -14.91 5.25
CA ALA A 26 -10.33 -15.56 4.04
C ALA A 26 -10.48 -14.57 2.87
N LEU A 27 -11.04 -13.37 3.12
CA LEU A 27 -11.16 -12.32 2.09
C LEU A 27 -9.79 -11.86 1.57
N ARG A 28 -8.81 -11.73 2.47
CA ARG A 28 -7.43 -11.37 2.11
C ARG A 28 -6.75 -12.44 1.26
N GLN A 29 -6.88 -13.71 1.63
CA GLN A 29 -6.32 -14.81 0.84
C GLN A 29 -6.97 -14.89 -0.55
N LYS A 30 -8.28 -14.67 -0.64
CA LYS A 30 -8.98 -14.57 -1.92
C LYS A 30 -8.43 -13.43 -2.78
N MET A 31 -8.26 -12.23 -2.20
CA MET A 31 -7.65 -11.10 -2.91
C MET A 31 -6.25 -11.43 -3.43
N VAL A 32 -5.41 -12.09 -2.64
CA VAL A 32 -4.05 -12.49 -3.08
C VAL A 32 -4.12 -13.50 -4.23
N ALA A 33 -5.03 -14.48 -4.17
CA ALA A 33 -5.24 -15.43 -5.26
C ALA A 33 -5.72 -14.74 -6.55
N GLU A 34 -6.62 -13.75 -6.45
CA GLU A 34 -7.07 -12.93 -7.57
C GLU A 34 -5.92 -12.12 -8.18
N VAL A 35 -5.05 -11.53 -7.34
CA VAL A 35 -3.85 -10.81 -7.80
C VAL A 35 -2.92 -11.74 -8.59
N ILE A 36 -2.64 -12.93 -8.07
CA ILE A 36 -1.78 -13.92 -8.75
C ILE A 36 -2.40 -14.34 -10.09
N ALA A 37 -3.70 -14.65 -10.10
CA ALA A 37 -4.40 -15.11 -11.31
C ALA A 37 -4.42 -14.04 -12.41
N ALA A 38 -4.63 -12.77 -12.04
CA ALA A 38 -4.70 -11.67 -12.98
C ALA A 38 -3.33 -11.32 -13.61
N SER A 39 -2.21 -11.68 -12.97
CA SER A 39 -0.87 -11.45 -13.50
C SER A 39 -0.42 -12.44 -14.58
N GLY A 40 -1.25 -13.46 -14.90
CA GLY A 40 -0.98 -14.40 -15.99
C GLY A 40 0.36 -15.13 -15.83
N SER A 41 1.23 -15.03 -16.84
CA SER A 41 2.53 -15.71 -16.86
C SER A 41 3.64 -15.04 -16.05
N ALA A 42 3.38 -13.86 -15.47
CA ALA A 42 4.34 -13.11 -14.67
C ALA A 42 3.76 -12.73 -13.29
N PRO A 43 3.51 -13.73 -12.42
CA PRO A 43 2.97 -13.47 -11.09
C PRO A 43 3.94 -12.66 -10.23
N PRO A 44 3.45 -11.88 -9.24
CA PRO A 44 4.31 -11.18 -8.32
C PRO A 44 5.19 -12.15 -7.54
N SER A 45 6.36 -11.69 -7.14
CA SER A 45 7.29 -12.45 -6.31
C SER A 45 6.66 -12.92 -5.00
N SER A 46 7.21 -14.00 -4.43
CA SER A 46 6.74 -14.56 -3.16
C SER A 46 6.80 -13.56 -2.00
N ALA A 47 7.76 -12.64 -2.01
CA ALA A 47 7.85 -11.56 -1.03
C ALA A 47 6.64 -10.61 -1.13
N VAL A 48 6.23 -10.23 -2.35
CA VAL A 48 5.08 -9.36 -2.59
C VAL A 48 3.77 -10.05 -2.21
N THR A 49 3.59 -11.31 -2.61
CA THR A 49 2.37 -12.06 -2.27
C THR A 49 2.26 -12.32 -0.76
N ALA A 50 3.38 -12.60 -0.08
CA ALA A 50 3.42 -12.73 1.38
C ALA A 50 3.08 -11.41 2.10
N ALA A 51 3.63 -10.28 1.64
CA ALA A 51 3.30 -8.96 2.17
C ALA A 51 1.81 -8.64 2.01
N MET A 52 1.25 -8.84 0.81
CA MET A 52 -0.19 -8.66 0.54
C MET A 52 -1.08 -9.59 1.38
N GLY A 53 -0.59 -10.79 1.71
CA GLY A 53 -1.25 -11.75 2.59
C GLY A 53 -1.15 -11.41 4.09
N THR A 54 -0.25 -10.51 4.47
CA THR A 54 -0.01 -10.08 5.86
C THR A 54 -0.76 -8.78 6.16
N VAL A 55 -0.64 -7.76 5.31
CA VAL A 55 -1.20 -6.44 5.56
C VAL A 55 -2.74 -6.47 5.56
N GLU A 56 -3.33 -6.02 6.67
CA GLU A 56 -4.76 -5.97 6.89
C GLU A 56 -5.43 -4.80 6.15
N ARG A 57 -5.54 -4.87 4.82
CA ARG A 57 -6.07 -3.78 3.96
C ARG A 57 -7.37 -3.13 4.46
N HIS A 58 -8.27 -3.88 5.09
CA HIS A 58 -9.51 -3.36 5.67
C HIS A 58 -9.29 -2.31 6.78
N ARG A 59 -8.10 -2.26 7.40
CA ARG A 59 -7.71 -1.26 8.41
C ARG A 59 -7.20 0.05 7.82
N PHE A 60 -6.99 0.08 6.50
CA PHE A 60 -6.50 1.24 5.73
C PHE A 60 -7.62 1.93 4.94
N VAL A 61 -8.88 1.56 5.19
CA VAL A 61 -10.06 2.19 4.62
C VAL A 61 -10.98 2.67 5.73
N PRO A 62 -11.90 3.62 5.46
CA PRO A 62 -12.94 3.96 6.41
C PRO A 62 -13.74 2.73 6.85
N SER A 63 -14.18 2.69 8.11
CA SER A 63 -14.81 1.51 8.72
C SER A 63 -16.02 1.00 7.94
N TRP A 64 -16.84 1.91 7.39
CA TRP A 64 -17.99 1.57 6.55
C TRP A 64 -17.62 0.92 5.20
N LEU A 65 -16.36 0.96 4.81
CA LEU A 65 -15.82 0.30 3.61
C LEU A 65 -14.99 -0.94 3.90
N ALA A 66 -14.81 -1.33 5.17
CA ALA A 66 -13.93 -2.44 5.56
C ALA A 66 -14.25 -3.76 4.82
N LEU A 67 -15.54 -4.07 4.62
CA LEU A 67 -16.01 -5.26 3.88
C LEU A 67 -15.63 -5.24 2.39
N PHE A 68 -15.39 -4.06 1.84
CA PHE A 68 -14.96 -3.88 0.46
C PHE A 68 -13.43 -3.84 0.33
N GLY A 69 -12.71 -3.79 1.46
CA GLY A 69 -11.26 -3.58 1.51
C GLY A 69 -10.46 -4.57 0.67
N TYR A 70 -10.96 -5.78 0.47
CA TYR A 70 -10.31 -6.85 -0.28
C TYR A 70 -10.80 -7.03 -1.72
N ARG A 71 -11.74 -6.19 -2.19
CA ARG A 71 -12.13 -6.19 -3.61
C ARG A 71 -11.02 -5.56 -4.44
N ASN A 72 -10.80 -6.08 -5.65
CA ASN A 72 -9.84 -5.51 -6.57
C ASN A 72 -10.35 -4.21 -7.24
N GLN A 73 -10.47 -3.14 -6.44
CA GLN A 73 -10.93 -1.82 -6.87
C GLN A 73 -10.31 -0.74 -5.96
N PRO A 74 -10.19 0.52 -6.42
CA PRO A 74 -9.81 1.60 -5.53
C PRO A 74 -10.97 1.94 -4.59
N LEU A 75 -10.66 2.43 -3.38
CA LEU A 75 -11.68 2.87 -2.42
C LEU A 75 -11.38 4.29 -1.94
N PRO A 76 -12.39 5.14 -1.70
CA PRO A 76 -12.17 6.47 -1.17
C PRO A 76 -11.64 6.41 0.27
N ILE A 77 -10.67 7.28 0.57
CA ILE A 77 -10.06 7.40 1.90
C ILE A 77 -10.25 8.80 2.51
N GLY A 78 -11.11 9.62 1.89
CA GLY A 78 -11.32 11.03 2.25
C GLY A 78 -10.44 11.98 1.44
N TYR A 79 -10.69 13.29 1.59
CA TYR A 79 -9.87 14.36 0.98
C TYR A 79 -9.69 14.26 -0.55
N GLY A 80 -10.66 13.66 -1.25
CA GLY A 80 -10.57 13.41 -2.69
C GLY A 80 -9.57 12.32 -3.11
N GLN A 81 -9.01 11.58 -2.15
CA GLN A 81 -8.01 10.55 -2.39
C GLN A 81 -8.59 9.13 -2.34
N THR A 82 -7.85 8.18 -2.89
CA THR A 82 -8.22 6.77 -2.92
C THR A 82 -7.05 5.88 -2.50
N ILE A 83 -7.34 4.76 -1.84
CA ILE A 83 -6.40 3.64 -1.75
C ILE A 83 -6.38 2.89 -3.09
N SER A 84 -5.20 2.66 -3.67
CA SER A 84 -5.05 2.01 -4.99
C SER A 84 -5.52 0.56 -5.01
N GLN A 85 -5.89 0.07 -6.18
CA GLN A 85 -6.31 -1.34 -6.39
C GLN A 85 -5.22 -2.32 -5.91
N PRO A 86 -5.60 -3.44 -5.27
CA PRO A 86 -4.67 -4.50 -4.87
C PRO A 86 -3.72 -4.97 -5.98
N ILE A 87 -4.22 -5.20 -7.20
CA ILE A 87 -3.36 -5.60 -8.34
C ILE A 87 -2.32 -4.53 -8.65
N VAL A 88 -2.71 -3.25 -8.68
CA VAL A 88 -1.79 -2.14 -8.98
C VAL A 88 -0.74 -2.01 -7.88
N VAL A 89 -1.12 -2.15 -6.61
CA VAL A 89 -0.17 -2.17 -5.47
C VAL A 89 0.83 -3.31 -5.62
N ALA A 90 0.37 -4.52 -5.92
CA ALA A 90 1.25 -5.67 -6.11
C ALA A 90 2.20 -5.49 -7.31
N LEU A 91 1.68 -5.02 -8.45
CA LEU A 91 2.48 -4.74 -9.64
C LEU A 91 3.57 -3.71 -9.37
N MET A 92 3.22 -2.56 -8.78
CA MET A 92 4.18 -1.50 -8.51
C MET A 92 5.27 -1.96 -7.53
N THR A 93 4.88 -2.73 -6.51
CA THR A 93 5.83 -3.29 -5.54
C THR A 93 6.75 -4.31 -6.18
N ASP A 94 6.24 -5.18 -7.06
CA ASP A 94 7.04 -6.19 -7.74
C ASP A 94 8.03 -5.59 -8.75
N LEU A 95 7.61 -4.54 -9.47
CA LEU A 95 8.46 -3.80 -10.41
C LEU A 95 9.69 -3.18 -9.71
N LEU A 96 9.54 -2.75 -8.46
CA LEU A 96 10.63 -2.22 -7.64
C LEU A 96 11.67 -3.28 -7.25
N ARG A 97 11.32 -4.57 -7.24
CA ARG A 97 12.20 -5.68 -6.79
C ARG A 97 12.83 -5.43 -5.42
N VAL A 98 12.01 -4.99 -4.47
CA VAL A 98 12.40 -4.65 -3.10
C VAL A 98 13.04 -5.86 -2.40
N LYS A 99 14.12 -5.60 -1.66
CA LYS A 99 14.84 -6.59 -0.85
C LYS A 99 14.87 -6.18 0.63
N GLY A 100 15.13 -7.15 1.50
CA GLY A 100 15.23 -6.98 2.96
C GLY A 100 16.17 -5.87 3.45
N GLY A 101 17.18 -5.52 2.67
CA GLY A 101 18.14 -4.46 3.01
C GLY A 101 17.79 -3.07 2.48
N ASP A 102 16.76 -2.96 1.66
CA ASP A 102 16.50 -1.76 0.85
C ASP A 102 15.86 -0.65 1.67
N LYS A 103 16.21 0.59 1.30
CA LYS A 103 15.57 1.80 1.76
C LYS A 103 14.71 2.39 0.64
N ILE A 104 13.40 2.45 0.87
CA ILE A 104 12.41 2.86 -0.14
C ILE A 104 11.84 4.23 0.19
N LEU A 105 11.65 5.07 -0.83
CA LEU A 105 10.86 6.30 -0.74
C LEU A 105 9.51 6.12 -1.44
N GLU A 106 8.43 6.40 -0.74
CA GLU A 106 7.07 6.52 -1.27
C GLU A 106 6.66 7.99 -1.32
N ILE A 107 6.06 8.39 -2.44
CA ILE A 107 5.43 9.71 -2.61
C ILE A 107 3.92 9.51 -2.73
N GLY A 108 3.16 10.04 -1.78
CA GLY A 108 1.71 9.87 -1.65
C GLY A 108 1.37 8.79 -0.63
N THR A 109 1.60 9.05 0.66
CA THR A 109 1.27 8.10 1.74
C THR A 109 -0.20 7.67 1.70
N GLY A 110 -1.12 8.62 1.49
CA GLY A 110 -2.55 8.40 1.47
C GLY A 110 -3.05 7.70 2.74
N SER A 111 -3.52 6.45 2.61
CA SER A 111 -3.94 5.64 3.75
C SER A 111 -2.78 5.01 4.53
N GLY A 112 -1.59 4.92 3.93
CA GLY A 112 -0.44 4.16 4.44
C GLY A 112 -0.41 2.69 4.02
N TYR A 113 -1.36 2.21 3.20
CA TYR A 113 -1.41 0.79 2.83
C TYR A 113 -0.20 0.35 1.99
N GLN A 114 0.18 1.14 0.98
CA GLN A 114 1.34 0.83 0.15
C GLN A 114 2.64 0.92 0.97
N ALA A 115 2.76 1.90 1.87
CA ALA A 115 3.83 1.97 2.86
C ALA A 115 3.95 0.68 3.70
N ALA A 116 2.82 0.17 4.23
CA ALA A 116 2.78 -1.07 5.00
C ALA A 116 3.21 -2.29 4.17
N VAL A 117 2.73 -2.41 2.93
CA VAL A 117 3.14 -3.50 2.02
C VAL A 117 4.65 -3.46 1.74
N LEU A 118 5.23 -2.27 1.56
CA LEU A 118 6.68 -2.11 1.40
C LEU A 118 7.43 -2.46 2.69
N ALA A 119 6.87 -2.09 3.84
CA ALA A 119 7.47 -2.30 5.15
C ALA A 119 7.57 -3.77 5.57
N GLU A 120 6.72 -4.65 5.03
CA GLU A 120 6.84 -6.10 5.18
C GLU A 120 8.08 -6.69 4.46
N ILE A 121 8.68 -5.94 3.51
CA ILE A 121 9.77 -6.42 2.66
C ILE A 121 11.06 -5.63 2.88
N ALA A 122 10.97 -4.31 2.95
CA ALA A 122 12.10 -3.39 3.01
C ALA A 122 12.66 -3.23 4.42
N LYS A 123 13.93 -2.82 4.52
CA LYS A 123 14.52 -2.43 5.81
C LYS A 123 13.83 -1.21 6.41
N SER A 124 13.53 -0.22 5.57
CA SER A 124 12.93 1.04 5.97
C SER A 124 12.19 1.71 4.82
N VAL A 125 11.03 2.28 5.12
CA VAL A 125 10.19 3.02 4.19
C VAL A 125 10.08 4.46 4.66
N TYR A 126 10.36 5.39 3.76
CA TYR A 126 10.16 6.82 3.95
C TYR A 126 8.98 7.21 3.08
N SER A 127 7.95 7.85 3.62
CA SER A 127 6.75 8.21 2.88
C SER A 127 6.43 9.70 3.06
N ILE A 128 6.08 10.38 1.97
CA ILE A 128 5.70 11.80 1.99
C ILE A 128 4.24 11.97 1.64
N GLU A 129 3.52 12.76 2.43
CA GLU A 129 2.13 13.14 2.20
C GLU A 129 1.96 14.65 2.20
N ILE A 130 1.23 15.18 1.21
CA ILE A 130 0.98 16.62 1.10
C ILE A 130 -0.29 17.03 1.87
N ILE A 131 -1.25 16.13 2.04
CA ILE A 131 -2.50 16.36 2.77
C ILE A 131 -2.28 16.02 4.24
N GLU A 132 -2.04 17.04 5.05
CA GLU A 132 -1.71 16.92 6.48
C GLU A 132 -2.63 15.94 7.26
N PRO A 133 -3.97 16.02 7.17
CA PRO A 133 -4.83 15.08 7.88
C PRO A 133 -4.63 13.61 7.48
N LEU A 134 -4.31 13.32 6.21
CA LEU A 134 -4.02 11.95 5.77
C LEU A 134 -2.68 11.46 6.32
N GLY A 135 -1.65 12.31 6.28
CA GLY A 135 -0.33 11.96 6.79
C GLY A 135 -0.33 11.69 8.30
N GLN A 136 -1.07 12.49 9.08
CA GLN A 136 -1.27 12.26 10.52
C GLN A 136 -2.00 10.94 10.77
N GLN A 137 -3.14 10.71 10.10
CA GLN A 137 -3.91 9.47 10.25
C GLN A 137 -3.12 8.22 9.84
N ALA A 138 -2.32 8.31 8.76
CA ALA A 138 -1.47 7.21 8.33
C ALA A 138 -0.37 6.93 9.35
N THR A 139 0.23 7.97 9.94
CA THR A 139 1.24 7.85 11.00
C THR A 139 0.69 7.10 12.20
N GLU A 140 -0.45 7.55 12.74
CA GLU A 140 -1.10 6.91 13.88
C GLU A 140 -1.51 5.47 13.58
N ARG A 141 -2.12 5.23 12.40
CA ARG A 141 -2.54 3.91 11.95
C ARG A 141 -1.36 2.95 11.89
N LEU A 142 -0.29 3.32 11.19
CA LEU A 142 0.88 2.46 11.02
C LEU A 142 1.58 2.17 12.35
N GLN A 143 1.69 3.15 13.24
CA GLN A 143 2.21 2.94 14.60
C GLN A 143 1.34 1.96 15.39
N SER A 144 0.01 2.13 15.37
CA SER A 144 -0.93 1.22 16.06
C SER A 144 -0.92 -0.21 15.51
N LEU A 145 -0.47 -0.37 14.26
CA LEU A 145 -0.32 -1.65 13.57
C LEU A 145 1.07 -2.29 13.75
N GLY A 146 2.01 -1.59 14.42
CA GLY A 146 3.36 -2.10 14.67
C GLY A 146 4.38 -1.84 13.55
N TYR A 147 4.06 -1.00 12.56
CA TYR A 147 4.98 -0.63 11.48
C TYR A 147 5.97 0.44 11.94
N HIS A 148 7.00 0.02 12.68
CA HIS A 148 8.04 0.91 13.23
C HIS A 148 9.14 1.29 12.21
N ASN A 149 9.20 0.60 11.08
CA ASN A 149 10.15 0.86 10.00
C ASN A 149 9.59 1.80 8.91
N VAL A 150 8.46 2.46 9.16
CA VAL A 150 7.87 3.48 8.28
C VAL A 150 8.02 4.86 8.91
N GLN A 151 8.61 5.81 8.17
CA GLN A 151 8.72 7.21 8.56
C GLN A 151 7.88 8.07 7.61
N ILE A 152 6.89 8.77 8.15
CA ILE A 152 6.05 9.69 7.37
C ILE A 152 6.49 11.12 7.60
N ARG A 153 6.51 11.91 6.52
CA ARG A 153 6.72 13.36 6.57
C ARG A 153 5.64 14.08 5.80
N LEU A 154 5.14 15.17 6.40
CA LEU A 154 4.26 16.10 5.71
C LEU A 154 5.08 17.01 4.79
N GLY A 155 4.68 17.13 3.53
CA GLY A 155 5.33 18.03 2.58
C GLY A 155 5.05 17.71 1.12
N ASP A 156 5.66 18.52 0.25
CA ASP A 156 5.60 18.33 -1.20
C ASP A 156 6.54 17.19 -1.63
N GLY A 157 5.93 16.09 -2.10
CA GLY A 157 6.65 14.91 -2.54
C GLY A 157 7.47 15.07 -3.82
N TYR A 158 7.24 16.13 -4.61
CA TYR A 158 8.02 16.40 -5.82
C TYR A 158 9.52 16.55 -5.53
N TYR A 159 9.85 17.12 -4.37
CA TYR A 159 11.23 17.35 -3.94
C TYR A 159 11.89 16.13 -3.29
N GLY A 160 11.14 15.05 -3.06
CA GLY A 160 11.63 13.86 -2.34
C GLY A 160 12.12 14.18 -0.94
N TRP A 161 13.04 13.36 -0.42
CA TRP A 161 13.59 13.46 0.94
C TRP A 161 15.12 13.51 0.92
N PRO A 162 15.73 14.68 0.60
CA PRO A 162 17.18 14.81 0.46
C PRO A 162 17.99 14.36 1.68
N GLU A 163 17.47 14.61 2.88
CA GLU A 163 18.14 14.29 4.15
C GLU A 163 18.24 12.78 4.40
N ALA A 164 17.32 12.00 3.81
CA ALA A 164 17.28 10.55 3.92
C ALA A 164 17.78 9.85 2.64
N ALA A 165 18.07 10.59 1.57
CA ALA A 165 18.62 10.05 0.32
C ALA A 165 20.03 9.46 0.53
N PRO A 166 20.52 8.58 -0.36
CA PRO A 166 19.84 8.06 -1.55
C PRO A 166 19.01 6.79 -1.26
N PHE A 167 18.04 6.48 -2.12
CA PHE A 167 17.07 5.38 -2.00
C PHE A 167 17.35 4.25 -3.00
N ASP A 168 17.12 3.00 -2.57
CA ASP A 168 17.22 1.81 -3.41
C ASP A 168 16.04 1.70 -4.38
N GLY A 169 14.87 2.16 -3.95
CA GLY A 169 13.67 2.26 -4.78
C GLY A 169 12.84 3.49 -4.45
N ILE A 170 12.14 4.02 -5.46
CA ILE A 170 11.19 5.13 -5.30
C ILE A 170 9.86 4.75 -5.94
N ILE A 171 8.76 4.88 -5.21
CA ILE A 171 7.41 4.64 -5.71
C ILE A 171 6.57 5.90 -5.56
N VAL A 172 5.88 6.29 -6.62
CA VAL A 172 4.99 7.45 -6.62
C VAL A 172 3.57 6.96 -6.84
N THR A 173 2.68 7.23 -5.90
CA THR A 173 1.27 6.77 -5.90
C THR A 173 0.31 7.89 -6.29
N ALA A 174 0.82 8.87 -7.04
CA ALA A 174 0.07 9.94 -7.68
C ALA A 174 0.64 10.19 -9.08
N ALA A 175 -0.19 10.59 -10.03
CA ALA A 175 0.24 10.82 -11.41
C ALA A 175 0.99 12.14 -11.55
N ALA A 176 2.20 12.09 -12.07
CA ALA A 176 2.99 13.28 -12.40
C ALA A 176 2.95 13.57 -13.91
N SER A 177 3.20 14.82 -14.29
CA SER A 177 3.33 15.21 -15.71
C SER A 177 4.64 14.74 -16.35
N HIS A 178 5.68 14.56 -15.52
CA HIS A 178 7.02 14.11 -15.91
C HIS A 178 7.68 13.43 -14.71
N VAL A 179 8.79 12.74 -14.92
CA VAL A 179 9.62 12.20 -13.83
C VAL A 179 10.27 13.37 -13.07
N PRO A 180 9.99 13.57 -11.77
CA PRO A 180 10.58 14.67 -11.02
C PRO A 180 12.13 14.54 -10.95
N PRO A 181 12.89 15.54 -11.42
CA PRO A 181 14.36 15.51 -11.36
C PRO A 181 14.92 15.29 -9.94
N PRO A 182 14.34 15.86 -8.86
CA PRO A 182 14.80 15.60 -7.49
C PRO A 182 14.74 14.12 -7.12
N LEU A 183 13.67 13.41 -7.50
CA LEU A 183 13.52 11.98 -7.21
C LEU A 183 14.57 11.15 -7.98
N LEU A 184 14.82 11.48 -9.25
CA LEU A 184 15.84 10.80 -10.05
C LEU A 184 17.27 10.99 -9.50
N LYS A 185 17.55 12.18 -8.93
CA LYS A 185 18.80 12.47 -8.24
C LYS A 185 18.95 11.63 -6.96
N GLN A 186 17.85 11.44 -6.23
CA GLN A 186 17.84 10.68 -4.96
C GLN A 186 17.82 9.15 -5.15
N LEU A 187 17.53 8.66 -6.35
CA LEU A 187 17.61 7.24 -6.69
C LEU A 187 19.08 6.79 -6.80
N LYS A 188 19.44 5.68 -6.14
CA LYS A 188 20.78 5.07 -6.24
C LYS A 188 21.05 4.53 -7.64
N PRO A 189 22.32 4.47 -8.10
CA PRO A 189 22.71 3.60 -9.20
C PRO A 189 22.30 2.15 -8.90
N GLY A 190 21.70 1.47 -9.88
CA GLY A 190 21.06 0.16 -9.72
C GLY A 190 19.62 0.21 -9.19
N GLY A 191 19.15 1.38 -8.77
CA GLY A 191 17.82 1.58 -8.20
C GLY A 191 16.72 1.68 -9.25
N ARG A 192 15.48 1.50 -8.78
CA ARG A 192 14.27 1.51 -9.61
C ARG A 192 13.27 2.55 -9.12
N MET A 193 12.59 3.20 -10.05
CA MET A 193 11.45 4.05 -9.74
C MET A 193 10.22 3.61 -10.50
N VAL A 194 9.09 3.55 -9.81
CA VAL A 194 7.78 3.27 -10.41
C VAL A 194 6.90 4.50 -10.22
N ILE A 195 6.44 5.08 -11.33
CA ILE A 195 5.71 6.35 -11.33
C ILE A 195 4.64 6.36 -12.43
N PRO A 196 3.38 6.69 -12.10
CA PRO A 196 2.37 6.98 -13.10
C PRO A 196 2.67 8.33 -13.77
N LEU A 197 2.76 8.34 -15.10
CA LEU A 197 2.95 9.56 -15.89
C LEU A 197 1.77 9.80 -16.83
N GLY A 198 1.27 11.03 -16.85
CA GLY A 198 0.26 11.46 -17.81
C GLY A 198 -0.20 12.89 -17.51
N ALA A 199 -0.39 13.68 -18.56
CA ALA A 199 -0.97 15.01 -18.44
C ALA A 199 -2.44 14.93 -17.99
N SER A 200 -2.94 16.01 -17.37
CA SER A 200 -4.36 16.14 -17.05
C SER A 200 -5.22 15.83 -18.27
N PHE A 201 -6.28 15.02 -18.08
CA PHE A 201 -7.21 14.57 -19.12
C PHE A 201 -6.65 13.59 -20.16
N MET A 202 -5.38 13.18 -20.06
CA MET A 202 -4.79 12.14 -20.91
C MET A 202 -4.73 10.80 -20.18
N THR A 203 -4.61 9.70 -20.95
CA THR A 203 -4.30 8.38 -20.40
C THR A 203 -2.96 8.44 -19.66
N GLN A 204 -2.96 7.99 -18.41
CA GLN A 204 -1.74 7.86 -17.63
C GLN A 204 -1.16 6.46 -17.86
N TYR A 205 0.16 6.35 -17.91
CA TYR A 205 0.87 5.08 -18.01
C TYR A 205 1.74 4.88 -16.80
N LEU A 206 1.74 3.67 -16.26
CA LEU A 206 2.70 3.28 -15.26
C LEU A 206 4.07 3.15 -15.93
N MET A 207 5.05 3.89 -15.43
CA MET A 207 6.42 3.89 -15.94
C MET A 207 7.33 3.18 -14.96
N LEU A 208 8.20 2.31 -15.49
CA LEU A 208 9.38 1.84 -14.77
C LEU A 208 10.59 2.63 -15.27
N VAL A 209 11.26 3.31 -14.34
CA VAL A 209 12.52 4.02 -14.56
C VAL A 209 13.62 3.24 -13.84
N GLU A 210 14.69 2.90 -14.54
CA GLU A 210 15.84 2.17 -14.01
C GLU A 210 17.08 3.06 -14.15
N LYS A 211 17.75 3.31 -13.03
CA LYS A 211 19.05 3.99 -13.03
C LYS A 211 20.13 2.93 -13.02
N LYS A 212 20.89 2.82 -14.10
CA LYS A 212 21.94 1.81 -14.24
C LYS A 212 23.11 2.10 -13.31
N PRO A 213 23.99 1.12 -13.04
CA PRO A 213 25.17 1.32 -12.19
C PRO A 213 26.11 2.45 -12.67
N ASP A 214 26.16 2.70 -13.98
CA ASP A 214 26.94 3.79 -14.59
C ASP A 214 26.27 5.17 -14.47
N GLY A 215 25.09 5.25 -13.85
CA GLY A 215 24.31 6.48 -13.67
C GLY A 215 23.39 6.83 -14.84
N SER A 216 23.47 6.11 -15.98
CA SER A 216 22.53 6.29 -17.09
C SER A 216 21.13 5.83 -16.72
N VAL A 217 20.12 6.41 -17.37
CA VAL A 217 18.71 6.18 -17.05
C VAL A 217 17.99 5.61 -18.25
N SER A 218 17.21 4.56 -18.02
CA SER A 218 16.28 4.00 -19.01
C SER A 218 14.87 3.96 -18.43
N SER A 219 13.86 4.12 -19.28
CA SER A 219 12.46 4.05 -18.87
C SER A 219 11.63 3.25 -19.87
N ARG A 220 10.61 2.54 -19.38
CA ARG A 220 9.62 1.86 -20.22
C ARG A 220 8.21 1.99 -19.66
N GLN A 221 7.24 2.03 -20.56
CA GLN A 221 5.82 1.93 -20.23
C GLN A 221 5.47 0.49 -19.85
N ILE A 222 4.63 0.35 -18.84
CA ILE A 222 4.13 -0.95 -18.35
C ILE A 222 2.69 -1.15 -18.81
N GLU A 223 1.77 -0.33 -18.32
CA GLU A 223 0.34 -0.42 -18.64
C GLU A 223 -0.40 0.91 -18.40
N PRO A 224 -1.60 1.09 -18.98
CA PRO A 224 -2.48 2.21 -18.65
C PRO A 224 -2.96 2.12 -17.20
N VAL A 225 -2.95 3.25 -16.50
CA VAL A 225 -3.42 3.36 -15.11
C VAL A 225 -4.23 4.64 -14.91
N ARG A 226 -4.84 4.78 -13.73
CA ARG A 226 -5.49 6.01 -13.31
C ARG A 226 -5.23 6.27 -11.83
N PHE A 227 -4.52 7.34 -11.56
CA PHE A 227 -4.16 7.87 -10.26
C PHE A 227 -4.64 9.32 -10.13
N VAL A 228 -4.82 9.73 -8.87
CA VAL A 228 -4.96 11.14 -8.47
C VAL A 228 -3.70 11.92 -8.87
N PRO A 229 -3.80 13.22 -9.19
CA PRO A 229 -2.63 13.99 -9.60
C PRO A 229 -1.65 14.19 -8.44
N LEU A 230 -0.35 14.17 -8.75
CA LEU A 230 0.68 14.69 -7.86
C LEU A 230 0.54 16.22 -7.83
N THR A 231 0.25 16.77 -6.66
CA THR A 231 0.08 18.22 -6.45
C THR A 231 1.23 18.78 -5.63
N GLY A 232 1.43 20.09 -5.69
CA GLY A 232 2.55 20.74 -5.02
C GLY A 232 2.87 22.10 -5.63
N GLY A 233 3.96 22.71 -5.17
CA GLY A 233 4.40 24.04 -5.60
C GLY A 233 5.33 24.04 -6.82
N HIS A 234 5.18 23.08 -7.74
CA HIS A 234 6.10 22.79 -8.84
C HIS A 234 5.45 22.91 -10.23
#